data_AF-A0A934G785-F1
#
_entry.id   AF-A0A934G785-F1
#
_cell.length_a   1.000
_cell.length_b   1.000
_cell.length_c   1.000
_cell.angle_alpha   90.00
_cell.angle_beta   90.00
_cell.angle_gamma   90.00
#
_symmetry.space_group_name_H-M   'P 1'
#
loop_
_entity.id
_entity.type
_entity.pdbx_description
1 polymer ?
#
loop_
_entity_poly.entity_id
_entity_poly.type
_entity_poly.pdbx_seq_one_letter_code
_entity_poly.pdbx_strand_id
1 'polypeptide(L)'
;MQTNESLLKNTQELELEIERHCAGLGLDCTDDYQVHQFAHEMLQNMEQLKAAAGKGDRTAGAKVELFGMTMLMHDANTKAYGPEYFSRLGTLEKTESAWLAIALALWSELESRNLDNE
;
A
#
# COMPACT_ATOMS: atom_id res chain seq x y z
N MET A 1 -24.05 7.14 7.93
CA MET A 1 -22.91 7.73 8.66
C MET A 1 -22.17 6.58 9.31
N GLN A 2 -21.00 6.19 8.80
CA GLN A 2 -20.18 5.15 9.44
C GLN A 2 -19.64 5.71 10.76
N THR A 3 -19.73 4.93 11.83
CA THR A 3 -19.14 5.27 13.12
C THR A 3 -17.63 5.02 13.09
N ASN A 4 -16.85 5.75 13.88
CA ASN A 4 -15.39 5.56 13.96
C ASN A 4 -15.00 4.10 14.28
N GLU A 5 -15.80 3.39 15.09
CA GLU A 5 -15.60 1.97 15.39
C GLU A 5 -15.77 1.06 14.16
N SER A 6 -16.71 1.35 13.27
CA SER A 6 -16.88 0.59 12.03
C SER A 6 -15.73 0.83 11.06
N LEU A 7 -15.16 2.04 11.03
CA LEU A 7 -13.99 2.35 10.21
C LEU A 7 -12.75 1.62 10.75
N LEU A 8 -12.53 1.62 12.06
CA LEU A 8 -11.42 0.93 12.72
C LEU A 8 -11.45 -0.59 12.52
N LYS A 9 -12.64 -1.20 12.61
CA LYS A 9 -12.77 -2.64 12.35
C LYS A 9 -12.48 -2.99 10.89
N ASN A 10 -12.96 -2.16 9.96
CA ASN A 10 -12.71 -2.35 8.53
C ASN A 10 -11.22 -2.18 8.17
N THR A 11 -10.50 -1.28 8.84
CA THR A 11 -9.06 -1.12 8.63
C THR A 11 -8.27 -2.32 9.17
N GLN A 12 -8.68 -2.94 10.28
CA GLN A 12 -8.02 -4.16 10.77
C GLN A 12 -8.19 -5.35 9.81
N GLU A 13 -9.39 -5.56 9.28
CA GLU A 13 -9.64 -6.61 8.29
C GLU A 13 -8.86 -6.36 6.99
N LEU A 14 -8.76 -5.09 6.57
CA LEU A 14 -7.98 -4.68 5.40
C LEU A 14 -6.48 -4.89 5.61
N GLU A 15 -5.94 -4.58 6.79
CA GLU A 15 -4.54 -4.79 7.14
C GLU A 15 -4.16 -6.27 7.06
N LEU A 16 -4.99 -7.14 7.63
CA LEU A 16 -4.79 -8.59 7.55
C LEU A 16 -4.83 -9.11 6.11
N GLU A 17 -5.68 -8.54 5.25
CA GLU A 17 -5.77 -8.94 3.85
C GLU A 17 -4.54 -8.46 3.05
N ILE A 18 -4.01 -7.28 3.37
CA ILE A 18 -2.72 -6.79 2.85
C ILE A 18 -1.60 -7.76 3.24
N GLU A 19 -1.50 -8.16 4.50
CA GLU A 19 -0.49 -9.12 4.97
C GLU A 19 -0.56 -10.45 4.22
N ARG A 20 -1.77 -10.97 4.00
CA ARG A 20 -1.98 -12.20 3.22
C ARG A 20 -1.54 -12.06 1.77
N HIS A 21 -1.79 -10.92 1.14
CA HIS A 21 -1.33 -10.66 -0.23
C HIS A 21 0.19 -10.54 -0.29
N CYS A 22 0.81 -9.91 0.69
CA CYS A 22 2.27 -9.85 0.79
C CYS A 22 2.86 -11.27 0.90
N ALA A 23 2.31 -12.09 1.80
CA ALA A 23 2.71 -13.49 1.93
C ALA A 23 2.49 -14.30 0.65
N GLY A 24 1.34 -14.13 -0.02
CA GLY A 24 1.02 -14.80 -1.27
C GLY A 24 1.92 -14.41 -2.45
N LEU A 25 2.44 -13.18 -2.45
CA LEU A 25 3.41 -12.67 -3.42
C LEU A 25 4.86 -12.98 -3.04
N GLY A 26 5.11 -13.50 -1.83
CA GLY A 26 6.47 -13.65 -1.29
C GLY A 26 7.16 -12.32 -1.04
N LEU A 27 6.39 -11.24 -0.81
CA LEU A 27 6.90 -9.91 -0.49
C LEU A 27 7.18 -9.83 1.01
N ASP A 28 8.46 -9.74 1.38
CA ASP A 28 8.86 -9.45 2.76
C ASP A 28 8.72 -7.95 3.05
N CYS A 29 7.68 -7.56 3.79
CA CYS A 29 7.44 -6.16 4.13
C CYS A 29 8.41 -5.58 5.16
N THR A 30 9.30 -6.40 5.74
CA THR A 30 10.40 -5.94 6.60
C THR A 30 11.69 -5.70 5.83
N ASP A 31 11.75 -6.14 4.56
CA ASP A 31 12.86 -5.89 3.65
C ASP A 31 12.58 -4.63 2.81
N ASP A 32 13.14 -3.50 3.24
CA ASP A 32 13.02 -2.19 2.57
C ASP A 32 13.27 -2.29 1.05
N TYR A 33 14.25 -3.09 0.62
CA TYR A 33 14.56 -3.21 -0.81
C TYR A 33 13.40 -3.84 -1.57
N GLN A 34 12.81 -4.92 -1.05
CA GLN A 34 11.69 -5.59 -1.71
C GLN A 34 10.45 -4.69 -1.78
N VAL A 35 10.16 -3.96 -0.71
CA VAL A 35 8.99 -3.06 -0.65
C VAL A 35 9.17 -1.87 -1.61
N HIS A 36 10.37 -1.29 -1.69
CA HIS A 36 10.66 -0.25 -2.67
C HIS A 36 10.64 -0.77 -4.11
N GLN A 37 11.11 -2.00 -4.36
CA GLN A 37 11.01 -2.62 -5.68
C GLN A 37 9.55 -2.82 -6.10
N PHE A 38 8.70 -3.27 -5.17
CA PHE A 38 7.25 -3.37 -5.40
C PHE A 38 6.65 -2.00 -5.74
N ALA A 39 6.93 -0.97 -4.92
CA ALA A 39 6.42 0.38 -5.15
C ALA A 39 6.83 0.95 -6.52
N HIS A 40 8.11 0.79 -6.87
CA HIS A 40 8.64 1.18 -8.18
C HIS A 40 7.93 0.46 -9.32
N GLU A 41 7.77 -0.86 -9.24
CA GLU A 41 7.09 -1.65 -10.26
C GLU A 41 5.64 -1.20 -10.44
N MET A 42 4.91 -0.98 -9.34
CA MET A 42 3.53 -0.53 -9.39
C MET A 42 3.40 0.83 -10.07
N LEU A 43 4.22 1.80 -9.68
CA LEU A 43 4.16 3.16 -10.24
C LEU A 43 4.69 3.25 -11.67
N GLN A 44 5.63 2.38 -12.05
CA GLN A 44 6.18 2.33 -13.40
C GLN A 44 5.29 1.57 -14.38
N ASN A 45 4.67 0.47 -13.95
CA ASN A 45 4.06 -0.52 -14.85
C ASN A 45 2.57 -0.79 -14.58
N MET A 46 1.88 0.11 -13.86
CA MET A 46 0.47 -0.09 -13.45
C MET A 46 -0.44 -0.55 -14.60
N GLU A 47 -0.38 0.11 -15.75
CA GLU A 47 -1.27 -0.19 -16.87
C GLU A 47 -0.94 -1.55 -17.52
N GLN A 48 0.34 -1.91 -17.59
CA GLN A 48 0.79 -3.22 -18.06
C GLN A 48 0.36 -4.33 -17.09
N LEU A 49 0.47 -4.09 -15.78
CA LEU A 49 0.03 -5.02 -14.73
C LEU A 49 -1.48 -5.23 -14.79
N LYS A 50 -2.28 -4.17 -14.92
CA LYS A 50 -3.74 -4.27 -15.13
C LYS A 50 -4.08 -5.05 -16.39
N ALA A 51 -3.39 -4.79 -17.50
CA ALA A 51 -3.62 -5.50 -18.76
C ALA A 51 -3.26 -7.00 -18.65
N ALA A 52 -2.20 -7.35 -17.93
CA ALA A 52 -1.82 -8.74 -17.66
C ALA A 52 -2.83 -9.43 -16.75
N ALA A 53 -3.27 -8.77 -15.68
CA ALA A 53 -4.32 -9.26 -14.79
C ALA A 53 -5.62 -9.54 -15.55
N GLY A 54 -6.03 -8.64 -16.44
CA GLY A 54 -7.19 -8.82 -17.32
C GLY A 54 -7.07 -10.01 -18.29
N LYS A 55 -5.85 -10.52 -18.54
CA LYS A 55 -5.58 -11.72 -19.33
C LYS A 55 -5.41 -12.98 -18.48
N GLY A 56 -5.64 -12.90 -17.17
CA GLY A 56 -5.57 -14.03 -16.25
C GLY A 56 -4.21 -14.24 -15.58
N ASP A 57 -3.28 -13.29 -15.68
CA ASP A 57 -2.06 -13.33 -14.87
C ASP A 57 -2.41 -13.07 -13.39
N ARG A 58 -2.36 -14.14 -12.60
CA ARG A 58 -2.71 -14.10 -11.17
C ARG A 58 -1.72 -13.30 -10.34
N THR A 59 -0.44 -13.28 -10.72
CA THR A 59 0.57 -12.52 -9.98
C THR A 59 0.36 -11.03 -10.21
N ALA A 60 0.11 -10.63 -11.47
CA ALA A 60 -0.22 -9.24 -11.79
C ALA A 60 -1.53 -8.80 -11.10
N GLY A 61 -2.53 -9.68 -11.05
CA GLY A 61 -3.78 -9.46 -10.31
C GLY A 61 -3.53 -9.17 -8.83
N ALA A 62 -2.81 -10.05 -8.14
CA ALA A 62 -2.50 -9.90 -6.73
C ALA A 62 -1.70 -8.62 -6.42
N LYS A 63 -0.77 -8.20 -7.30
CA LYS A 63 -0.04 -6.93 -7.15
C LYS A 63 -0.96 -5.71 -7.28
N VAL A 64 -1.87 -5.71 -8.25
CA VAL A 64 -2.85 -4.63 -8.45
C VAL A 64 -3.84 -4.57 -7.27
N GLU A 65 -4.29 -5.72 -6.77
CA GLU A 65 -5.16 -5.81 -5.60
C GLU A 65 -4.44 -5.29 -4.34
N LEU A 66 -3.19 -5.68 -4.11
CA LEU A 66 -2.36 -5.19 -3.00
C LEU A 66 -2.19 -3.66 -3.04
N PHE A 67 -1.89 -3.11 -4.22
CA PHE A 67 -1.84 -1.66 -4.41
C PHE A 67 -3.19 -1.00 -4.10
N GLY A 68 -4.29 -1.56 -4.62
CA GLY A 68 -5.64 -1.05 -4.39
C GLY A 68 -6.03 -1.03 -2.91
N MET A 69 -5.75 -2.11 -2.17
CA MET A 69 -5.99 -2.18 -0.72
C MET A 69 -5.17 -1.15 0.06
N THR A 70 -3.91 -0.94 -0.34
CA THR A 70 -3.05 0.09 0.26
C THR A 70 -3.65 1.49 0.07
N MET A 71 -4.20 1.78 -1.11
CA MET A 71 -4.89 3.06 -1.38
C MET A 71 -6.20 3.20 -0.58
N LEU A 72 -6.95 2.11 -0.39
CA LEU A 72 -8.14 2.11 0.47
C LEU A 72 -7.78 2.37 1.94
N MET A 73 -6.69 1.77 2.42
CA MET A 73 -6.17 2.02 3.76
C MET A 73 -5.77 3.48 3.95
N HIS A 74 -5.11 4.06 2.94
CA HIS A 74 -4.75 5.47 2.94
C HIS A 74 -5.98 6.40 3.01
N ASP A 75 -6.98 6.15 2.17
CA ASP A 75 -8.23 6.93 2.16
C ASP A 75 -8.98 6.81 3.50
N ALA A 76 -9.06 5.61 4.07
CA ALA A 76 -9.69 5.38 5.37
C ALA A 76 -8.99 6.15 6.50
N ASN A 77 -7.66 6.08 6.57
CA ASN A 77 -6.88 6.81 7.58
C ASN A 77 -6.94 8.33 7.38
N THR A 78 -6.92 8.81 6.13
CA THR A 78 -7.09 10.23 5.81
C THR A 78 -8.44 10.75 6.29
N LYS A 79 -9.52 9.97 6.10
CA LYS A 79 -10.86 10.33 6.60
C LYS A 79 -10.95 10.34 8.13
N ALA A 80 -10.26 9.42 8.80
CA ALA A 80 -10.31 9.28 10.25
C ALA A 80 -9.43 10.31 10.98
N TYR A 81 -8.24 10.59 10.45
CA TYR A 81 -7.18 11.32 11.16
C TYR A 81 -6.71 12.60 10.46
N GLY A 82 -7.20 12.86 9.24
CA GLY A 82 -6.79 13.98 8.39
C GLY A 82 -5.60 13.64 7.47
N PRO A 83 -5.26 14.50 6.51
CA PRO A 83 -4.19 14.24 5.52
C PRO A 83 -2.79 14.09 6.14
N GLU A 84 -2.55 14.73 7.30
CA GLU A 84 -1.28 14.69 8.01
C GLU A 84 -1.06 13.40 8.83
N TYR A 85 -1.94 12.41 8.71
CA TYR A 85 -1.91 11.21 9.56
C TYR A 85 -0.62 10.39 9.44
N PHE A 86 0.03 10.40 8.27
CA PHE A 86 1.31 9.72 8.05
C PHE A 86 2.40 10.17 9.02
N SER A 87 2.46 11.47 9.32
CA SER A 87 3.42 12.04 10.28
C SER A 87 3.23 11.50 11.71
N ARG A 88 2.00 11.06 12.05
CA ARG A 88 1.63 10.51 13.35
C ARG A 88 1.86 9.00 13.43
N LEU A 89 1.67 8.28 12.32
CA LEU A 89 1.87 6.83 12.26
C LEU A 89 3.35 6.43 12.12
N GLY A 90 4.14 7.21 11.37
CA GLY A 90 5.57 6.96 11.18
C GLY A 90 6.40 7.01 12.48
N THR A 91 5.86 7.60 13.56
CA THR A 91 6.46 7.62 14.89
C THR A 91 6.08 6.45 15.78
N LEU A 92 5.04 5.67 15.43
CA LEU A 92 4.46 4.66 16.32
C LEU A 92 4.79 3.21 15.91
N GLU A 93 4.86 2.86 14.63
CA GLU A 93 4.91 1.44 14.20
C GLU A 93 5.76 1.19 12.95
N LYS A 94 7.00 1.68 12.94
CA LYS A 94 7.84 1.66 11.73
C LYS A 94 8.25 0.28 11.22
N THR A 95 8.00 -0.82 11.95
CA THR A 95 8.61 -2.13 11.64
C THR A 95 7.66 -3.32 11.61
N GLU A 96 6.38 -3.18 11.98
CA GLU A 96 5.48 -4.35 12.11
C GLU A 96 4.25 -4.31 11.19
N SER A 97 3.90 -3.15 10.61
CA SER A 97 2.72 -3.03 9.77
C SER A 97 3.08 -3.09 8.28
N ALA A 98 2.64 -4.17 7.60
CA ALA A 98 2.88 -4.39 6.18
C ALA A 98 2.32 -3.26 5.30
N TRP A 99 1.11 -2.77 5.59
CA TRP A 99 0.52 -1.69 4.80
C TRP A 99 1.31 -0.39 4.95
N LEU A 100 1.80 -0.09 6.16
CA LEU A 100 2.54 1.14 6.41
C LEU A 100 3.89 1.12 5.67
N ALA A 101 4.58 -0.03 5.67
CA ALA A 101 5.81 -0.20 4.90
C ALA A 101 5.58 0.05 3.40
N ILE A 102 4.55 -0.58 2.82
CA ILE A 102 4.19 -0.41 1.41
C ILE A 102 3.83 1.05 1.11
N ALA A 103 3.03 1.67 1.96
CA ALA A 103 2.59 3.04 1.76
C ALA A 103 3.77 4.03 1.86
N LEU A 104 4.68 3.87 2.82
CA LEU A 104 5.90 4.70 2.91
C LEU A 104 6.76 4.57 1.64
N ALA A 105 6.95 3.36 1.12
CA ALA A 105 7.71 3.14 -0.10
C ALA A 105 7.03 3.80 -1.33
N LEU A 106 5.71 3.69 -1.45
CA LEU A 106 4.94 4.35 -2.52
C LEU A 106 5.08 5.88 -2.47
N TRP A 107 4.99 6.49 -1.28
CA TRP A 107 5.17 7.93 -1.12
C TRP A 107 6.59 8.36 -1.45
N SER A 108 7.60 7.63 -0.97
CA SER A 108 9.00 7.92 -1.28
C SER A 108 9.29 7.88 -2.79
N GLU A 109 8.70 6.93 -3.52
CA GLU A 109 8.85 6.80 -4.98
C GLU A 109 8.07 7.89 -5.74
N LEU A 110 6.94 8.36 -5.22
CA LEU A 110 6.23 9.51 -5.81
C LEU A 110 7.00 10.81 -5.58
N GLU A 111 7.57 11.00 -4.39
CA GLU A 111 8.40 12.16 -4.07
C GLU A 111 9.65 12.21 -4.95
N SER A 112 10.36 11.09 -5.14
CA SER A 112 11.53 11.05 -6.04
C SER A 112 11.17 11.43 -7.48
N ARG A 113 10.04 10.94 -7.99
CA ARG A 113 9.54 11.29 -9.33
C ARG A 113 9.14 12.76 -9.46
N ASN A 114 8.63 13.37 -8.40
CA ASN A 114 8.31 14.81 -8.42
C ASN A 114 9.58 15.66 -8.38
N LEU A 115 10.60 15.24 -7.63
CA LEU A 115 11.91 15.89 -7.59
C LEU A 115 12.66 15.80 -8.92
N ASP A 116 12.46 14.71 -9.68
CA ASP A 116 13.03 14.54 -11.03
C ASP A 116 12.32 15.40 -12.11
N ASN A 117 11.17 16.01 -11.77
CA ASN A 117 10.39 16.87 -12.68
C ASN A 117 10.57 18.39 -12.42
N GLU A 118 11.39 18.78 -11.43
CA GLU A 118 11.80 20.18 -11.15
C GLU A 118 13.19 20.51 -11.71
#